data_AF-A0A9D5SK01-F1
#
_entry.id   AF-A0A9D5SK01-F1
#
_cell.length_a   1.000
_cell.length_b   1.000
_cell.length_c   1.000
_cell.angle_alpha   90.00
_cell.angle_beta   90.00
_cell.angle_gamma   90.00
#
_symmetry.space_group_name_H-M   'P 1'
#
loop_
_entity.id
_entity.type
_entity.pdbx_description
1 polymer ?
#
loop_
_entity_poly.entity_id
_entity_poly.type
_entity_poly.pdbx_seq_one_letter_code
_entity_poly.pdbx_strand_id
1 'polypeptide(L)'
;MTDNILNLCSWIKETGCQVAAMKSTGVYWNPVYNILESEGIETIVVNAHHIKAVPGRKTDVKDAEWFADLVRHGLVKASYVHNREQCELRISK
;
A
#
# COMPACT_ATOMS: atom_id res chain seq x y z
N MET A 1 -5.56 9.96 14.24
CA MET A 1 -5.44 9.25 12.93
C MET A 1 -4.00 8.82 12.71
N THR A 2 -3.04 9.73 12.86
CA THR A 2 -1.60 9.43 12.79
C THR A 2 -1.17 8.36 13.79
N ASP A 3 -1.63 8.42 15.04
CA ASP A 3 -1.26 7.44 16.08
C ASP A 3 -1.62 5.99 15.71
N ASN A 4 -2.78 5.79 15.06
CA ASN A 4 -3.18 4.46 14.61
C ASN A 4 -2.29 3.92 13.48
N ILE A 5 -1.81 4.80 12.60
CA ILE A 5 -0.90 4.41 11.51
C ILE A 5 0.50 4.14 12.08
N LEU A 6 0.94 4.92 13.08
CA LEU A 6 2.20 4.66 13.78
C LEU A 6 2.17 3.31 14.52
N ASN A 7 1.06 3.00 15.20
CA ASN A 7 0.88 1.69 15.83
C ASN A 7 0.90 0.55 14.79
N LEU A 8 0.30 0.77 13.60
CA LEU A 8 0.40 -0.18 12.49
C LEU A 8 1.85 -0.34 12.02
N CYS A 9 2.62 0.74 11.92
CA CYS A 9 4.04 0.67 11.53
C CYS A 9 4.84 -0.15 12.54
N SER A 10 4.65 0.08 13.84
CA SER A 10 5.28 -0.72 14.90
C SER A 10 4.93 -2.20 14.76
N TRP A 11 3.66 -2.53 14.56
CA TRP A 11 3.22 -3.90 14.38
C TRP A 11 3.81 -4.58 13.14
N ILE A 12 3.90 -3.88 12.01
CA ILE A 12 4.54 -4.39 10.77
C ILE A 12 6.02 -4.70 11.03
N LYS A 13 6.72 -3.81 11.75
CA LYS A 13 8.14 -4.00 12.12
C LYS A 13 8.33 -5.17 13.07
N GLU A 14 7.49 -5.27 14.10
CA GLU A 14 7.52 -6.36 15.10
C GLU A 14 7.25 -7.74 14.49
N THR A 15 6.38 -7.80 13.47
CA THR A 15 6.06 -9.05 12.76
C THR A 15 7.13 -9.45 11.73
N GLY A 16 8.13 -8.60 11.48
CA GLY A 16 9.18 -8.85 10.50
C GLY A 16 8.69 -8.80 9.04
N CYS A 17 7.55 -8.14 8.79
CA CYS A 17 7.00 -7.99 7.46
C CYS A 17 7.92 -7.09 6.61
N GLN A 18 8.36 -7.59 5.45
CA GLN A 18 9.31 -6.87 4.59
C GLN A 18 8.64 -5.87 3.65
N VAL A 19 7.41 -6.18 3.20
CA VAL A 19 6.71 -5.40 2.17
C VAL A 19 5.27 -5.16 2.58
N ALA A 20 4.87 -3.89 2.66
CA ALA A 20 3.48 -3.47 2.75
C ALA A 20 2.93 -3.21 1.34
N ALA A 21 1.65 -3.52 1.11
CA ALA A 21 1.02 -3.28 -0.17
C ALA A 21 -0.32 -2.55 0.01
N MET A 22 -0.56 -1.55 -0.83
CA MET A 22 -1.79 -0.78 -0.86
C MET A 22 -2.42 -0.78 -2.24
N LYS A 23 -3.74 -0.89 -2.29
CA LYS A 23 -4.51 -0.74 -3.52
C LYS A 23 -4.77 0.75 -3.77
N SER A 24 -4.54 1.22 -4.99
CA SER A 24 -4.71 2.63 -5.37
C SER A 24 -6.19 3.07 -5.55
N THR A 25 -7.10 2.50 -4.76
CA THR A 25 -8.52 2.85 -4.76
C THR A 25 -8.75 4.08 -3.89
N GLY A 26 -9.13 5.20 -4.51
CA GLY A 26 -9.40 6.46 -3.80
C GLY A 26 -8.14 7.20 -3.37
N VAL A 27 -8.28 8.12 -2.41
CA VAL A 27 -7.22 9.03 -1.94
C VAL A 27 -6.53 8.58 -0.65
N TYR A 28 -7.07 7.56 0.03
CA TYR A 28 -6.63 7.14 1.37
C TYR A 28 -5.23 6.53 1.41
N TRP A 29 -4.75 5.98 0.29
CA TRP A 29 -3.44 5.34 0.24
C TRP A 29 -2.29 6.34 0.39
N ASN A 30 -2.45 7.58 -0.07
CA ASN A 30 -1.37 8.59 -0.07
C ASN A 30 -0.85 8.91 1.35
N PRO A 31 -1.69 9.33 2.33
CA PRO A 31 -1.18 9.64 3.67
C PRO A 31 -0.61 8.42 4.39
N VAL A 32 -1.12 7.21 4.14
CA VAL A 32 -0.61 5.98 4.75
C VAL A 32 0.73 5.59 4.13
N TYR A 33 0.86 5.65 2.81
CA TYR A 33 2.10 5.42 2.08
C TYR A 33 3.22 6.33 2.59
N ASN A 34 2.95 7.64 2.74
CA ASN A 34 3.96 8.60 3.20
C ASN A 34 4.50 8.26 4.58
N ILE A 35 3.64 7.79 5.50
CA ILE A 35 4.05 7.40 6.85
C ILE A 35 4.87 6.10 6.80
N LEU A 36 4.39 5.08 6.08
CA LEU A 36 5.12 3.81 5.93
C LEU A 36 6.51 4.02 5.29
N GLU A 37 6.59 4.85 4.25
CA GLU A 37 7.84 5.23 3.60
C GLU A 37 8.77 5.95 4.58
N SER A 38 8.24 6.90 5.37
CA SER A 38 9.03 7.62 6.39
C SER A 38 9.54 6.72 7.52
N GLU A 39 8.82 5.64 7.80
CA GLU A 39 9.18 4.62 8.79
C GLU A 39 10.15 3.56 8.23
N GLY A 40 10.54 3.66 6.95
CA GLY A 40 11.47 2.74 6.30
C GLY A 40 10.85 1.41 5.89
N ILE A 41 9.52 1.33 5.79
CA ILE A 41 8.79 0.12 5.37
C ILE A 41 8.66 0.15 3.85
N GLU A 42 9.20 -0.86 3.17
CA GLU A 42 9.02 -1.01 1.73
C GLU A 42 7.52 -1.12 1.42
N THR A 43 6.99 -0.13 0.72
CA THR A 43 5.56 -0.05 0.44
C THR A 43 5.33 0.01 -1.06
N ILE A 44 4.50 -0.87 -1.59
CA ILE A 44 4.09 -0.85 -2.99
C ILE A 44 2.64 -0.43 -3.11
N VAL A 45 2.36 0.43 -4.10
CA VAL A 45 1.00 0.79 -4.48
C VAL A 45 0.65 0.03 -5.74
N VAL A 46 -0.49 -0.66 -5.79
CA VAL A 46 -0.91 -1.45 -6.95
C VAL A 46 -2.18 -0.86 -7.54
N ASN A 47 -2.19 -0.71 -8.86
CA ASN A 47 -3.40 -0.29 -9.58
C ASN A 47 -4.49 -1.36 -9.43
N ALA A 48 -5.61 -0.96 -8.85
CA ALA A 48 -6.77 -1.80 -8.62
C ALA A 48 -7.31 -2.49 -9.89
N HIS A 49 -7.14 -1.88 -11.06
CA HIS A 49 -7.57 -2.45 -12.33
C HIS A 49 -6.77 -3.69 -12.75
N HIS A 50 -5.56 -3.89 -12.22
CA HIS A 50 -4.73 -5.05 -12.53
C HIS A 50 -5.01 -6.26 -11.62
N ILE A 51 -5.82 -6.08 -10.57
CA ILE A 51 -6.15 -7.16 -9.64
C ILE A 51 -7.45 -7.81 -10.11
N LYS A 52 -7.40 -9.08 -10.54
CA LYS A 52 -8.62 -9.82 -10.89
C LYS A 52 -9.53 -9.90 -9.67
N ALA A 53 -10.80 -9.54 -9.86
CA ALA A 53 -11.81 -9.68 -8.82
C ALA A 53 -12.04 -11.17 -8.53
N VAL A 54 -12.05 -11.54 -7.25
CA VAL A 54 -12.41 -12.88 -6.80
C VAL A 54 -13.95 -13.00 -6.82
N PRO A 55 -14.53 -13.91 -7.61
CA PRO A 55 -15.98 -14.10 -7.63
C PRO A 55 -16.48 -14.76 -6.33
N GLY A 56 -17.58 -14.26 -5.76
CA GLY A 56 -18.21 -14.80 -4.56
C GLY A 56 -18.45 -13.76 -3.44
N ARG A 57 -18.68 -14.25 -2.20
CA ARG A 57 -18.93 -13.43 -1.00
C ARG A 57 -17.64 -12.73 -0.55
N LYS A 58 -17.33 -11.61 -1.19
CA LYS A 58 -16.15 -10.78 -0.95
C LYS A 58 -16.34 -9.94 0.33
N THR A 59 -15.39 -10.03 1.26
CA THR A 59 -15.24 -9.10 2.39
C THR A 59 -13.93 -8.34 2.20
N ASP A 60 -13.81 -7.15 2.80
CA ASP A 60 -12.57 -6.35 2.71
C ASP A 60 -11.35 -7.12 3.24
N VAL A 61 -11.54 -7.91 4.30
CA VAL A 61 -10.49 -8.78 4.87
C VAL A 61 -10.03 -9.84 3.85
N LYS A 62 -10.96 -10.55 3.21
CA LYS A 62 -10.62 -11.58 2.21
C LYS A 62 -9.98 -10.99 0.96
N ASP A 63 -10.37 -9.77 0.56
CA ASP A 63 -9.70 -9.07 -0.55
C ASP A 63 -8.26 -8.72 -0.19
N ALA A 64 -8.01 -8.29 1.05
CA ALA A 64 -6.67 -7.96 1.53
C ALA A 64 -5.77 -9.20 1.64
N GLU A 65 -6.29 -10.32 2.14
CA GLU A 65 -5.56 -11.60 2.21
C GLU A 65 -5.17 -12.09 0.80
N TRP A 66 -6.14 -12.11 -0.12
CA TRP A 66 -5.89 -12.48 -1.51
C TRP A 66 -4.89 -11.55 -2.19
N PHE A 67 -5.00 -10.24 -1.94
CA PHE A 67 -4.05 -9.26 -2.46
C PHE A 67 -2.64 -9.50 -1.92
N ALA A 68 -2.49 -9.81 -0.63
CA ALA A 68 -1.21 -10.14 -0.03
C ALA A 68 -0.58 -11.42 -0.63
N ASP A 69 -1.38 -12.42 -1.00
CA ASP A 69 -0.89 -13.59 -1.75
C ASP A 69 -0.34 -13.19 -3.12
N LEU A 70 -1.07 -12.38 -3.88
CA LEU A 70 -0.63 -11.92 -5.19
C LEU A 70 0.68 -11.12 -5.12
N VAL A 71 0.81 -10.27 -4.10
CA VAL A 71 2.05 -9.51 -3.83
C VAL A 71 3.21 -10.45 -3.53
N ARG A 72 3.02 -11.41 -2.63
CA ARG A 72 4.06 -12.39 -2.26
C ARG A 72 4.54 -13.21 -3.44
N HIS A 73 3.65 -13.53 -4.38
CA HIS A 73 4.00 -14.28 -5.59
C HIS A 73 4.51 -13.39 -6.75
N GLY A 74 4.60 -12.07 -6.57
CA GLY A 74 5.03 -11.16 -7.64
C GLY A 74 4.05 -11.09 -8.82
N LEU A 75 2.78 -11.47 -8.61
CA LEU A 75 1.74 -11.51 -9.64
C LEU A 75 1.07 -10.14 -9.86
N VAL A 76 1.55 -9.10 -9.18
CA VAL A 76 1.07 -7.73 -9.29
C VAL A 76 2.19 -6.82 -9.79
N LYS A 77 1.80 -5.84 -10.58
CA LYS A 77 2.69 -4.78 -11.03
C LYS A 77 2.54 -3.57 -10.11
N ALA A 78 3.62 -3.18 -9.45
CA ALA A 78 3.68 -1.93 -8.70
C ALA A 78 3.41 -0.74 -9.63
N SER A 79 2.52 0.15 -9.18
CA SER A 79 2.32 1.46 -9.77
C SER A 79 3.52 2.35 -9.48
N TYR A 80 3.81 3.26 -10.41
CA TYR A 80 4.81 4.28 -10.17
C TYR A 80 4.30 5.29 -9.13
N VAL A 81 4.96 5.35 -7.99
CA VAL A 81 4.78 6.40 -6.98
C VAL A 81 5.93 7.37 -7.15
N HIS A 82 5.62 8.66 -7.35
CA HIS A 82 6.65 9.69 -7.45
C HIS A 82 7.38 9.81 -6.12
N ASN A 83 8.70 9.93 -6.16
CA ASN A 83 9.45 10.21 -4.95
C ASN A 83 9.11 11.61 -4.42
N ARG A 84 9.43 11.88 -3.15
CA ARG A 84 9.06 13.14 -2.48
C ARG A 84 9.55 14.37 -3.23
N GLU A 85 10.77 14.33 -3.77
CA GLU A 85 11.36 15.42 -4.57
C GLU A 85 10.56 15.71 -5.85
N GLN A 86 10.04 14.68 -6.51
CA GLN A 86 9.21 14.81 -7.70
C GLN A 86 7.79 15.31 -7.40
N CYS A 87 7.24 14.97 -6.23
CA CYS A 87 5.93 15.47 -5.80
C CYS A 87 5.95 16.99 -5.57
N GLU A 88 7.02 17.53 -4.99
CA GLU A 88 7.18 18.96 -4.71
C GLU A 88 7.19 19.81 -6.00
N LEU A 89 7.81 19.30 -7.08
CA LEU A 89 7.83 19.96 -8.39
C LEU A 89 6.44 20.11 -9.02
N ARG A 90 5.46 19.30 -8.61
CA ARG A 90 4.09 19.31 -9.16
C ARG A 90 3.16 20.32 -8.49
N ILE A 91 3.50 20.79 -7.29
CA ILE A 91 2.72 21.78 -6.53
C ILE A 91 3.10 23.22 -6.96
N SER A 92 4.23 23.39 -7.65
CA SER A 92 4.74 24.69 -8.11
C SER A 92 4.17 25.15 -9.48
N LYS A 93 2.98 24.68 -9.88
CA LYS A 93 2.30 25.11 -11.12
C LYS A 93 0.89 25.58 -10.87
#